data_AF-A0A520C911-F1
#
_entry.id   AF-A0A520C911-F1
#
_cell.length_a   1.000
_cell.length_b   1.000
_cell.length_c   1.000
_cell.angle_alpha   90.00
_cell.angle_beta   90.00
_cell.angle_gamma   90.00
#
_symmetry.space_group_name_H-M   'P 1'
#
loop_
_entity.id
_entity.type
_entity.pdbx_description
1 polymer ?
#
loop_
_entity_poly.entity_id
_entity_poly.type
_entity_poly.pdbx_seq_one_letter_code
_entity_poly.pdbx_strand_id
1 'polypeptide(L)'
;LNSNPNLLIQGTYTGLLLFNKNASGKWQFFKKIANFNMPSRYVEQDNKGEIWVSHAYKGLYKLKLSSDYSTVITNKYYDERSGLPSNYNLNLFNLEDKIVFASESGFFTYDNLSDRFSKYNVLNKALGSFASSNKIINAGAKKYWFINHGKTALADFSVSGKISIDSNRFSILDGKMVQYYENISRISNSIYLISVDDGFVFYNAGQKIQSQSGKIHQNVLIRRIEDITDKYSIISENGNDGSEIEIKNSRNNIRISFSLPYYRQAKIKFQYYLEGYSNDWSDWSYATQKDFTNLSSGKYIFKVRAKIDDSTVSEITTFEFRILRPWYLSNWAILFYAIVIVVALIMGKKIYERKLQKDSQKISDRLQAEQDEILKLESEANEKQISKLQTEKLQAELASKNRELANSAMTLVYKNELLQKLSEEILKLKDENGKKLADEQVRRIQKVINDGMNDERDWHLFENSFNEAHESFFKKLKIGHPDLVPNDLKLCAYLRMNMSSKEMSSLLNITLRGVEIRRYRLRKKLNVPHDKNLTEFLMEL
;
A
#
# COMPACT_ATOMS: atom_id res chain seq x y z
N LEU A 1 -72.78 48.51 30.39
CA LEU A 1 -73.42 47.20 30.56
C LEU A 1 -73.94 46.78 29.19
N ASN A 2 -73.74 45.53 28.78
CA ASN A 2 -74.31 45.02 27.53
C ASN A 2 -75.84 45.13 27.54
N SER A 3 -76.46 45.01 28.73
CA SER A 3 -77.90 45.18 28.91
C SER A 3 -78.40 46.63 28.86
N ASN A 4 -77.53 47.63 29.09
CA ASN A 4 -77.91 49.04 29.06
C ASN A 4 -76.71 49.94 28.70
N PRO A 5 -76.71 50.57 27.51
CA PRO A 5 -75.60 51.39 27.04
C PRO A 5 -75.44 52.71 27.79
N ASN A 6 -76.46 53.14 28.56
CA ASN A 6 -76.42 54.35 29.37
C ASN A 6 -75.89 54.12 30.79
N LEU A 7 -75.53 52.87 31.13
CA LEU A 7 -74.98 52.50 32.43
C LEU A 7 -73.59 51.89 32.29
N LEU A 8 -72.66 52.33 33.13
CA LEU A 8 -71.30 51.83 33.23
C LEU A 8 -71.05 51.32 34.65
N ILE A 9 -70.57 50.08 34.77
CA ILE A 9 -70.09 49.55 36.05
C ILE A 9 -68.58 49.73 36.10
N GLN A 10 -68.08 50.23 37.22
CA GLN A 10 -66.65 50.35 37.51
C GLN A 10 -66.31 49.55 38.76
N GLY A 11 -65.30 48.69 38.64
CA GLY A 11 -64.67 48.04 39.78
C GLY A 11 -63.72 48.99 40.53
N THR A 12 -63.73 48.91 41.85
CA THR A 12 -62.85 49.69 42.74
C THR A 12 -62.25 48.82 43.84
N TYR A 13 -61.36 49.37 44.65
CA TYR A 13 -60.84 48.69 45.85
C TYR A 13 -61.92 48.38 46.90
N THR A 14 -63.07 49.07 46.87
CA THR A 14 -64.11 48.95 47.91
C THR A 14 -65.42 48.36 47.39
N GLY A 15 -65.44 47.79 46.20
CA GLY A 15 -66.62 47.21 45.57
C GLY A 15 -66.91 47.79 44.18
N LEU A 16 -68.19 47.78 43.80
CA LEU A 16 -68.65 48.20 42.47
C LEU A 16 -69.39 49.54 42.53
N LEU A 17 -69.07 50.42 41.58
CA LEU A 17 -69.75 51.69 41.37
C LEU A 17 -70.53 51.64 40.06
N LEU A 18 -71.65 52.35 40.02
CA LEU A 18 -72.49 52.53 38.84
C LEU A 18 -72.44 54.00 38.42
N PHE A 19 -72.23 54.21 37.13
CA PHE A 19 -72.26 55.51 36.48
C PHE A 19 -73.37 55.53 35.44
N ASN A 20 -74.03 56.67 35.30
CA ASN A 20 -75.00 56.92 34.24
C ASN A 20 -74.46 57.93 33.24
N LYS A 21 -74.87 57.77 31.98
CA LYS A 21 -74.56 58.70 30.92
C LYS A 21 -75.58 59.83 30.92
N ASN A 22 -75.13 61.07 31.11
CA ASN A 22 -76.03 62.23 31.06
C ASN A 22 -76.41 62.61 29.62
N ALA A 23 -77.32 63.57 29.45
CA ALA A 23 -77.77 64.03 28.13
C ALA A 23 -76.63 64.57 27.23
N SER A 24 -75.56 65.10 27.83
CA SER A 24 -74.34 65.54 27.10
C SER A 24 -73.38 64.39 26.75
N GLY A 25 -73.73 63.15 27.06
CA GLY A 25 -72.92 61.97 26.79
C GLY A 25 -71.78 61.73 27.79
N LYS A 26 -71.67 62.51 28.87
CA LYS A 26 -70.64 62.37 29.91
C LYS A 26 -71.10 61.40 31.00
N TRP A 27 -70.17 60.57 31.48
CA TRP A 27 -70.41 59.67 32.60
C TRP A 27 -70.42 60.45 33.92
N GLN A 28 -71.45 60.23 34.72
CA GLN A 28 -71.59 60.80 36.05
C GLN A 28 -71.77 59.68 37.07
N PHE A 29 -71.18 59.86 38.25
CA PHE A 29 -71.38 58.92 39.35
C PHE A 29 -72.87 58.86 39.67
N PHE A 30 -73.42 57.64 39.72
CA PHE A 30 -74.83 57.43 40.00
C PHE A 30 -75.04 56.85 41.40
N LYS A 31 -74.44 55.69 41.69
CA LYS A 31 -74.54 55.04 43.01
C LYS A 31 -73.44 54.00 43.23
N LYS A 32 -73.20 53.63 44.48
CA LYS A 32 -72.44 52.42 44.85
C LYS A 32 -73.40 51.23 44.88
N ILE A 33 -72.99 50.08 44.35
CA ILE A 33 -73.77 48.84 44.42
C ILE A 33 -73.57 48.23 45.81
N ALA A 34 -74.67 47.99 46.52
CA ALA A 34 -74.66 47.41 47.86
C ALA A 34 -74.37 45.90 47.85
N ASN A 35 -74.05 45.35 49.03
CA ASN A 35 -73.80 43.92 49.28
C ASN A 35 -72.60 43.29 48.55
N PHE A 36 -71.64 44.11 48.08
CA PHE A 36 -70.37 43.62 47.57
C PHE A 36 -69.23 44.64 47.77
N ASN A 37 -68.46 44.46 48.84
CA ASN A 37 -67.39 45.37 49.26
C ASN A 37 -66.01 44.72 49.10
N MET A 38 -65.71 44.19 47.91
CA MET A 38 -64.44 43.52 47.62
C MET A 38 -63.67 44.26 46.50
N PRO A 39 -62.33 44.25 46.53
CA PRO A 39 -61.50 44.72 45.42
C PRO A 39 -61.89 44.06 44.10
N SER A 40 -62.24 44.89 43.12
CA SER A 40 -62.78 44.48 41.83
C SER A 40 -61.89 44.98 40.71
N ARG A 41 -60.86 44.22 40.31
CA ARG A 41 -59.87 44.67 39.32
C ARG A 41 -60.40 44.55 37.90
N TYR A 42 -61.00 43.41 37.57
CA TYR A 42 -61.66 43.18 36.29
C TYR A 42 -63.13 42.87 36.54
N VAL A 43 -63.98 43.50 35.73
CA VAL A 43 -65.44 43.39 35.83
C VAL A 43 -66.01 43.29 34.42
N GLU A 44 -66.74 42.22 34.14
CA GLU A 44 -67.43 42.02 32.85
C GLU A 44 -68.85 41.51 33.08
N GLN A 45 -69.73 41.82 32.13
CA GLN A 45 -71.09 41.30 32.12
C GLN A 45 -71.21 40.17 31.10
N ASP A 46 -71.79 39.04 31.50
CA ASP A 46 -72.09 37.95 30.57
C ASP A 46 -73.40 38.16 29.83
N ASN A 47 -73.71 37.26 28.89
CA ASN A 47 -74.88 37.37 28.02
C ASN A 47 -76.21 37.15 28.76
N LYS A 48 -76.17 36.64 30.00
CA LYS A 48 -77.34 36.50 30.87
C LYS A 48 -77.54 37.73 31.76
N GLY A 49 -76.65 38.71 31.67
CA GLY A 49 -76.66 39.93 32.45
C GLY A 49 -76.01 39.80 33.82
N GLU A 50 -75.39 38.66 34.14
CA GLU A 50 -74.67 38.44 35.39
C GLU A 50 -73.29 39.12 35.34
N ILE A 51 -72.83 39.63 36.48
CA ILE A 51 -71.57 40.37 36.59
C ILE A 51 -70.49 39.44 37.13
N TRP A 52 -69.42 39.28 36.36
CA TRP A 52 -68.24 38.56 36.77
C TRP A 52 -67.20 39.53 37.28
N VAL A 53 -66.64 39.24 38.45
CA VAL A 53 -65.62 40.05 39.10
C VAL A 53 -64.40 39.18 39.39
N SER A 54 -63.24 39.66 38.99
CA SER A 54 -61.96 39.10 39.43
C SER A 54 -61.44 39.85 40.65
N HIS A 55 -61.15 39.07 41.68
CA HIS A 55 -60.41 39.53 42.84
C HIS A 55 -58.93 39.21 42.68
N ALA A 56 -58.05 40.15 43.03
CA ALA A 56 -56.60 40.03 42.81
C ALA A 56 -55.96 38.79 43.47
N TYR A 57 -56.53 38.30 44.58
CA TYR A 57 -55.92 37.23 45.40
C TYR A 57 -56.87 36.09 45.79
N LYS A 58 -58.17 36.20 45.51
CA LYS A 58 -59.18 35.28 46.07
C LYS A 58 -59.84 34.41 45.01
N GLY A 59 -59.76 34.79 43.74
CA GLY A 59 -60.45 34.07 42.67
C GLY A 59 -61.56 34.92 42.06
N LEU A 60 -62.65 34.27 41.68
CA LEU A 60 -63.72 34.88 40.88
C LEU A 60 -65.02 34.94 41.66
N TYR A 61 -65.79 35.99 41.41
CA TYR A 61 -67.14 36.16 41.91
C TYR A 61 -68.10 36.31 40.74
N LYS A 62 -69.23 35.61 40.81
CA LYS A 62 -70.36 35.75 39.90
C LYS A 62 -71.52 36.35 40.66
N LEU A 63 -71.93 37.53 40.21
CA LEU A 63 -72.88 38.38 40.90
C LEU A 63 -74.14 38.53 40.06
N LYS A 64 -75.29 38.35 40.70
CA LYS A 64 -76.58 38.75 40.14
C LYS A 64 -77.01 40.04 40.82
N LEU A 65 -77.34 41.05 40.03
CA LEU A 65 -77.81 42.35 40.52
C LEU A 65 -79.34 42.39 40.59
N SER A 66 -79.89 43.24 41.45
CA SER A 66 -81.30 43.63 41.41
C SER A 66 -81.65 44.31 40.09
N SER A 67 -82.93 44.35 39.73
CA SER A 67 -83.41 44.93 38.47
C SER A 67 -83.09 46.43 38.32
N ASP A 68 -82.93 47.15 39.43
CA ASP A 68 -82.55 48.57 39.48
C ASP A 68 -81.02 48.80 39.65
N TYR A 69 -80.23 47.72 39.59
CA TYR A 69 -78.78 47.70 39.73
C TYR A 69 -78.24 48.30 41.04
N SER A 70 -79.06 48.35 42.11
CA SER A 70 -78.67 48.95 43.39
C SER A 70 -77.96 47.97 44.33
N THR A 71 -78.26 46.68 44.26
CA THR A 71 -77.73 45.69 45.21
C THR A 71 -77.37 44.37 44.54
N VAL A 72 -76.38 43.68 45.09
CA VAL A 72 -76.08 42.29 44.76
C VAL A 72 -77.06 41.37 45.49
N ILE A 73 -77.86 40.63 44.73
CA ILE A 73 -78.85 39.67 45.26
C ILE A 73 -78.33 38.23 45.32
N THR A 74 -77.31 37.91 44.52
CA THR A 74 -76.64 36.60 44.56
C THR A 74 -75.16 36.82 44.37
N ASN A 75 -74.36 36.18 45.23
CA ASN A 75 -72.92 36.24 45.19
C ASN A 75 -72.36 34.82 45.26
N LYS A 76 -71.93 34.28 44.13
CA LYS A 76 -71.25 32.98 44.05
C LYS A 76 -69.74 33.19 43.96
N TYR A 77 -69.00 32.46 44.77
CA TYR A 77 -67.55 32.46 44.79
C TYR A 77 -66.99 31.20 44.10
N TYR A 78 -65.93 31.38 43.33
CA TYR A 78 -65.25 30.31 42.62
C TYR A 78 -63.75 30.35 42.88
N ASP A 79 -63.21 29.16 43.16
CA ASP A 79 -61.80 28.91 43.46
C ASP A 79 -61.27 27.69 42.65
N GLU A 80 -60.08 27.23 42.98
CA GLU A 80 -59.45 26.04 42.39
C GLU A 80 -60.35 24.79 42.39
N ARG A 81 -61.21 24.60 43.41
CA ARG A 81 -62.12 23.45 43.50
C ARG A 81 -63.16 23.48 42.38
N SER A 82 -63.49 24.67 41.89
CA SER A 82 -64.39 24.89 40.76
C SER A 82 -63.76 24.57 39.39
N GLY A 83 -62.49 24.15 39.33
CA GLY A 83 -61.78 23.79 38.10
C GLY A 83 -60.84 24.87 37.56
N LEU A 84 -60.60 25.94 38.33
CA LEU A 84 -59.59 26.94 38.05
C LEU A 84 -58.19 26.40 38.40
N PRO A 85 -57.12 26.86 37.73
CA PRO A 85 -55.77 26.38 37.99
C PRO A 85 -55.09 27.08 39.18
N SER A 86 -55.59 28.26 39.57
CA SER A 86 -55.11 29.05 40.71
C SER A 86 -56.18 30.05 41.13
N ASN A 87 -56.15 30.50 42.38
CA ASN A 87 -56.96 31.62 42.87
C ASN A 87 -56.32 33.01 42.63
N TYR A 88 -55.07 33.04 42.16
CA TYR A 88 -54.27 34.26 41.98
C TYR A 88 -54.19 34.67 40.50
N ASN A 89 -54.08 35.98 40.24
CA ASN A 89 -53.89 36.55 38.90
C ASN A 89 -54.86 36.05 37.83
N LEU A 90 -56.10 35.77 38.23
CA LEU A 90 -57.15 35.45 37.28
C LEU A 90 -57.65 36.74 36.63
N ASN A 91 -57.55 36.85 35.32
CA ASN A 91 -58.13 37.97 34.59
C ASN A 91 -59.36 37.48 33.83
N LEU A 92 -60.28 38.38 33.51
CA LEU A 92 -61.48 38.04 32.76
C LEU A 92 -61.68 39.06 31.65
N PHE A 93 -62.07 38.57 30.49
CA PHE A 93 -62.22 39.37 29.28
C PHE A 93 -63.41 38.88 28.48
N ASN A 94 -64.06 39.81 27.79
CA ASN A 94 -65.06 39.46 26.79
C ASN A 94 -64.39 39.25 25.41
N LEU A 95 -64.55 38.05 24.85
CA LEU A 95 -64.06 37.65 23.53
C LEU A 95 -65.24 37.11 22.71
N GLU A 96 -65.68 37.86 21.69
CA GLU A 96 -66.86 37.53 20.85
C GLU A 96 -68.11 37.17 21.65
N ASP A 97 -68.49 38.04 22.60
CA ASP A 97 -69.64 37.84 23.50
C ASP A 97 -69.52 36.59 24.38
N LYS A 98 -68.30 36.11 24.63
CA LYS A 98 -68.03 35.03 25.56
C LYS A 98 -67.00 35.49 26.58
N ILE A 99 -67.33 35.34 27.86
CA ILE A 99 -66.34 35.59 28.91
C ILE A 99 -65.31 34.45 28.89
N VAL A 100 -64.06 34.84 28.75
CA VAL A 100 -62.89 33.97 28.89
C VAL A 100 -62.13 34.37 30.14
N PHE A 101 -61.67 33.36 30.87
CA PHE A 101 -60.93 33.52 32.12
C PHE A 101 -59.46 33.21 31.84
N ALA A 102 -58.60 34.20 31.99
CA ALA A 102 -57.17 34.09 31.73
C ALA A 102 -56.42 33.78 33.03
N SER A 103 -55.44 32.88 32.94
CA SER A 103 -54.48 32.54 33.99
C SER A 103 -53.12 32.28 33.35
N GLU A 104 -52.10 32.09 34.18
CA GLU A 104 -50.76 31.71 33.71
C GLU A 104 -50.74 30.37 32.96
N SER A 105 -51.67 29.46 33.25
CA SER A 105 -51.80 28.16 32.58
C SER A 105 -52.65 28.19 31.29
N GLY A 106 -53.16 29.37 30.93
CA GLY A 106 -53.93 29.63 29.73
C GLY A 106 -55.34 30.15 29.96
N PHE A 107 -56.16 30.12 28.90
CA PHE A 107 -57.56 30.52 28.94
C PHE A 107 -58.50 29.37 29.34
N PHE A 108 -59.55 29.73 30.07
CA PHE A 108 -60.58 28.86 30.59
C PHE A 108 -61.96 29.40 30.23
N THR A 109 -62.93 28.50 30.17
CA THR A 109 -64.34 28.79 29.97
C THR A 109 -65.16 28.22 31.11
N TYR A 110 -66.24 28.92 31.45
CA TYR A 110 -67.18 28.48 32.47
C TYR A 110 -68.38 27.78 31.80
N ASP A 111 -68.69 26.58 32.28
CA ASP A 111 -69.89 25.85 31.89
C ASP A 111 -71.00 26.08 32.93
N ASN A 112 -72.13 26.59 32.47
CA ASN A 112 -73.28 26.91 33.31
C ASN A 112 -74.03 25.65 33.79
N LEU A 113 -73.96 24.54 33.05
CA LEU A 113 -74.68 23.31 33.41
C LEU A 113 -73.96 22.56 34.53
N SER A 114 -72.64 22.40 34.40
CA SER A 114 -71.83 21.75 35.42
C SER A 114 -71.36 22.68 36.56
N ASP A 115 -71.55 24.00 36.43
CA ASP A 115 -71.05 25.03 37.37
C ASP A 115 -69.53 24.94 37.60
N ARG A 116 -68.77 24.63 36.54
CA ARG A 116 -67.31 24.42 36.59
C ARG A 116 -66.55 25.09 35.46
N PHE A 117 -65.27 25.32 35.70
CA PHE A 117 -64.32 25.84 34.72
C PHE A 117 -63.58 24.70 34.02
N SER A 118 -63.31 24.90 32.73
CA SER A 118 -62.52 23.98 31.92
C SER A 118 -61.59 24.75 30.99
N LYS A 119 -60.45 24.15 30.65
CA LYS A 119 -59.47 24.75 29.73
C LYS A 119 -60.09 24.97 28.36
N TYR A 120 -59.88 26.16 27.81
CA TYR A 120 -60.31 26.48 26.45
C TYR A 120 -59.32 25.94 25.41
N ASN A 121 -59.29 24.63 25.24
CA ASN A 121 -58.27 23.93 24.43
C ASN A 121 -58.18 24.45 22.99
N VAL A 122 -59.31 24.75 22.34
CA VAL A 122 -59.34 25.25 20.97
C VAL A 122 -58.62 26.60 20.86
N LEU A 123 -58.93 27.54 21.75
CA LEU A 123 -58.31 28.87 21.79
C LEU A 123 -56.83 28.78 22.18
N ASN A 124 -56.51 28.02 23.23
CA ASN A 124 -55.13 27.86 23.71
C ASN A 124 -54.22 27.25 22.64
N LYS A 125 -54.68 26.23 21.92
CA LYS A 125 -53.92 25.62 20.83
C LYS A 125 -53.70 26.59 19.67
N ALA A 126 -54.73 27.35 19.30
CA ALA A 126 -54.63 28.32 18.22
C ALA A 126 -53.70 29.50 18.55
N LEU A 127 -53.68 29.95 19.82
CA LEU A 127 -52.86 31.07 20.27
C LEU A 127 -51.38 30.72 20.47
N GLY A 128 -51.03 29.44 20.60
CA GLY A 128 -49.64 29.01 20.78
C GLY A 128 -48.97 29.70 21.98
N SER A 129 -47.92 30.48 21.74
CA SER A 129 -47.20 31.22 22.79
C SER A 129 -48.02 32.34 23.45
N PHE A 130 -49.17 32.72 22.88
CA PHE A 130 -50.07 33.72 23.46
C PHE A 130 -51.23 33.08 24.25
N ALA A 131 -51.24 31.76 24.44
CA ALA A 131 -52.27 31.06 25.21
C ALA A 131 -52.37 31.52 26.66
N SER A 132 -51.27 32.00 27.26
CA SER A 132 -51.20 32.52 28.63
C SER A 132 -51.29 34.05 28.72
N SER A 133 -51.86 34.72 27.72
CA SER A 133 -51.90 36.19 27.69
C SER A 133 -52.67 36.75 28.88
N ASN A 134 -52.05 37.68 29.60
CA ASN A 134 -52.63 38.32 30.78
C ASN A 134 -53.59 39.46 30.43
N LYS A 135 -53.60 39.94 29.19
CA LYS A 135 -54.53 40.99 28.73
C LYS A 135 -55.12 40.65 27.37
N ILE A 136 -56.43 40.89 27.22
CA ILE A 136 -57.11 40.96 25.93
C ILE A 136 -57.74 42.34 25.78
N ILE A 137 -57.56 42.97 24.62
CA ILE A 137 -58.16 44.28 24.31
C ILE A 137 -58.82 44.20 22.95
N ASN A 138 -60.08 44.62 22.85
CA ASN A 138 -60.83 44.64 21.60
C ASN A 138 -60.24 45.69 20.63
N ALA A 139 -59.87 45.27 19.43
CA ALA A 139 -59.34 46.11 18.36
C ALA A 139 -60.39 46.47 17.29
N GLY A 140 -61.63 46.02 17.44
CA GLY A 140 -62.71 46.19 16.46
C GLY A 140 -62.62 45.21 15.29
N ALA A 141 -63.70 45.13 14.50
CA ALA A 141 -63.80 44.23 13.33
C ALA A 141 -63.41 42.76 13.63
N LYS A 142 -63.80 42.25 14.80
CA LYS A 142 -63.45 40.92 15.31
C LYS A 142 -61.94 40.67 15.47
N LYS A 143 -61.16 41.74 15.69
CA LYS A 143 -59.74 41.66 16.02
C LYS A 143 -59.53 41.98 17.49
N TYR A 144 -58.52 41.35 18.08
CA TYR A 144 -58.21 41.49 19.49
C TYR A 144 -56.70 41.53 19.68
N TRP A 145 -56.24 42.46 20.52
CA TRP A 145 -54.88 42.48 21.03
C TRP A 145 -54.75 41.44 22.14
N PHE A 146 -53.80 40.54 21.99
CA PHE A 146 -53.37 39.61 23.03
C PHE A 146 -52.02 40.07 23.55
N ILE A 147 -51.93 40.30 24.87
CA ILE A 147 -50.70 40.72 25.51
C ILE A 147 -50.30 39.69 26.55
N ASN A 148 -49.09 39.15 26.38
CA ASN A 148 -48.51 38.14 27.26
C ASN A 148 -47.23 38.70 27.89
N HIS A 149 -47.36 39.26 29.10
CA HIS A 149 -46.29 39.86 29.88
C HIS A 149 -45.41 40.82 29.07
N GLY A 150 -46.06 41.78 28.40
CA GLY A 150 -45.43 42.79 27.55
C GLY A 150 -45.13 42.35 26.10
N LYS A 151 -45.33 41.08 25.73
CA LYS A 151 -45.32 40.66 24.32
C LYS A 151 -46.69 40.89 23.71
N THR A 152 -46.75 41.51 22.53
CA THR A 152 -48.02 41.91 21.90
C THR A 152 -48.27 41.14 20.62
N ALA A 153 -49.51 40.70 20.41
CA ALA A 153 -49.97 40.17 19.15
C ALA A 153 -51.36 40.71 18.79
N LEU A 154 -51.59 40.90 17.50
CA LEU A 154 -52.93 41.18 16.97
C LEU A 154 -53.51 39.88 16.40
N ALA A 155 -54.57 39.39 17.03
CA ALA A 155 -55.30 38.20 16.59
C ALA A 155 -56.56 38.59 15.82
N ASP A 156 -56.78 37.95 14.67
CA ASP A 156 -57.90 38.17 13.77
C ASP A 156 -58.86 36.97 13.82
N PHE A 157 -60.11 37.22 14.26
CA PHE A 157 -61.20 36.25 14.36
C PHE A 157 -62.28 36.48 13.29
N SER A 158 -61.99 37.28 12.25
CA SER A 158 -62.97 37.59 11.20
C SER A 158 -63.40 36.35 10.40
N VAL A 159 -62.54 35.34 10.29
CA VAL A 159 -62.82 34.07 9.60
C VAL A 159 -63.20 33.00 10.62
N SER A 160 -64.42 32.48 10.51
CA SER A 160 -64.92 31.44 11.43
C SER A 160 -64.00 30.21 11.42
N GLY A 161 -63.63 29.74 12.61
CA GLY A 161 -62.77 28.56 12.81
C GLY A 161 -61.28 28.76 12.50
N LYS A 162 -60.86 29.95 12.04
CA LYS A 162 -59.44 30.23 11.73
C LYS A 162 -58.99 31.52 12.42
N ILE A 163 -58.05 31.39 13.35
CA ILE A 163 -57.42 32.51 14.04
C ILE A 163 -56.07 32.79 13.36
N SER A 164 -55.88 34.02 12.88
CA SER A 164 -54.59 34.51 12.39
C SER A 164 -53.95 35.40 13.45
N ILE A 165 -52.67 35.23 13.73
CA ILE A 165 -51.96 35.96 14.79
C ILE A 165 -50.76 36.67 14.17
N ASP A 166 -50.69 37.98 14.33
CA ASP A 166 -49.55 38.80 13.93
C ASP A 166 -48.84 39.32 15.19
N SER A 167 -47.82 38.60 15.64
CA SER A 167 -46.92 39.02 16.71
C SER A 167 -45.65 39.72 16.18
N ASN A 168 -45.20 39.31 14.99
CA ASN A 168 -43.91 39.74 14.45
C ASN A 168 -43.87 41.24 14.17
N ARG A 169 -45.01 41.87 13.83
CA ARG A 169 -45.09 43.33 13.68
C ARG A 169 -44.82 44.08 14.98
N PHE A 170 -45.12 43.48 16.13
CA PHE A 170 -45.09 44.15 17.44
C PHE A 170 -43.91 43.73 18.31
N SER A 171 -43.04 42.83 17.82
CA SER A 171 -41.88 42.35 18.60
C SER A 171 -40.92 43.45 19.03
N ILE A 172 -40.90 44.60 18.33
CA ILE A 172 -40.11 45.78 18.74
C ILE A 172 -40.56 46.38 20.08
N LEU A 173 -41.78 46.04 20.52
CA LEU A 173 -42.39 46.47 21.78
C LEU A 173 -42.20 45.44 22.90
N ASP A 174 -41.63 44.26 22.61
CA ASP A 174 -41.49 43.19 23.59
C ASP A 174 -40.69 43.70 24.80
N GLY A 175 -41.31 43.61 25.98
CA GLY A 175 -40.71 44.04 27.25
C GLY A 175 -40.72 45.55 27.51
N LYS A 176 -41.23 46.37 26.59
CA LYS A 176 -41.36 47.83 26.78
C LYS A 176 -42.66 48.26 27.46
N MET A 177 -43.65 47.37 27.53
CA MET A 177 -44.93 47.70 28.19
C MET A 177 -44.80 47.53 29.71
N VAL A 178 -45.51 48.37 30.46
CA VAL A 178 -45.61 48.24 31.92
C VAL A 178 -46.35 46.97 32.28
N GLN A 179 -45.63 45.97 32.79
CA GLN A 179 -46.21 44.66 33.14
C GLN A 179 -47.40 44.80 34.10
N TYR A 180 -48.43 43.97 33.90
CA TYR A 180 -49.71 43.98 34.63
C TYR A 180 -50.63 45.18 34.39
N TYR A 181 -50.12 46.24 33.75
CA TYR A 181 -50.86 47.46 33.40
C TYR A 181 -50.80 47.72 31.89
N GLU A 182 -50.57 46.67 31.10
CA GLU A 182 -50.50 46.78 29.65
C GLU A 182 -51.83 47.27 29.09
N ASN A 183 -51.75 48.29 28.24
CA ASN A 183 -52.93 48.94 27.69
C ASN A 183 -52.67 49.40 26.26
N ILE A 184 -53.71 49.27 25.43
CA ILE A 184 -53.75 49.74 24.05
C ILE A 184 -55.08 50.47 23.88
N SER A 185 -55.03 51.77 23.66
CA SER A 185 -56.22 52.61 23.48
C SER A 185 -56.44 52.88 22.01
N ARG A 186 -57.64 52.59 21.50
CA ARG A 186 -58.03 53.01 20.14
C ARG A 186 -58.46 54.48 20.19
N ILE A 187 -57.70 55.36 19.54
CA ILE A 187 -57.97 56.81 19.53
C ILE A 187 -58.63 57.28 18.23
N SER A 188 -58.59 56.48 17.16
CA SER A 188 -59.34 56.73 15.93
C SER A 188 -59.71 55.40 15.25
N ASN A 189 -60.38 55.47 14.08
CA ASN A 189 -60.74 54.27 13.33
C ASN A 189 -59.54 53.40 12.95
N SER A 190 -58.36 54.00 12.74
CA SER A 190 -57.15 53.30 12.33
C SER A 190 -55.97 53.46 13.29
N ILE A 191 -56.04 54.37 14.26
CA ILE A 191 -54.91 54.68 15.13
C ILE A 191 -55.12 54.11 16.53
N TYR A 192 -54.12 53.37 17.00
CA TYR A 192 -54.00 52.82 18.34
C TYR A 192 -52.83 53.49 19.05
N LEU A 193 -53.00 53.74 20.34
CA LEU A 193 -51.99 54.24 21.24
C LEU A 193 -51.59 53.10 22.17
N ILE A 194 -50.37 52.59 22.02
CA ILE A 194 -49.82 51.51 22.83
C ILE A 194 -49.01 52.14 23.97
N SER A 195 -49.38 51.85 25.22
CA SER A 195 -48.67 52.37 26.39
C SER A 195 -47.37 51.59 26.62
N VAL A 196 -46.26 52.31 26.72
CA VAL A 196 -44.92 51.79 27.07
C VAL A 196 -44.41 52.47 28.34
N ASP A 197 -43.37 51.94 28.96
CA ASP A 197 -42.80 52.44 30.22
C ASP A 197 -42.24 53.87 30.12
N ASP A 198 -41.76 54.27 28.95
CA ASP A 198 -41.19 55.59 28.66
C ASP A 198 -42.10 56.52 27.83
N GLY A 199 -43.38 56.17 27.64
CA GLY A 199 -44.34 56.99 26.90
C GLY A 199 -45.42 56.21 26.17
N PHE A 200 -45.61 56.51 24.88
CA PHE A 200 -46.61 55.85 24.04
C PHE A 200 -46.17 55.71 22.58
N VAL A 201 -46.62 54.62 21.96
CA VAL A 201 -46.39 54.34 20.54
C VAL A 201 -47.69 54.50 19.77
N PHE A 202 -47.65 55.28 18.68
CA PHE A 202 -48.75 55.36 17.72
C PHE A 202 -48.64 54.23 16.71
N TYR A 203 -49.66 53.38 16.64
CA TYR A 203 -49.81 52.36 15.60
C TYR A 203 -50.97 52.70 14.68
N ASN A 204 -50.69 52.94 13.40
CA ASN A 204 -51.71 53.19 12.38
C ASN A 204 -51.99 51.93 11.57
N ALA A 205 -53.09 51.24 11.88
CA ALA A 205 -53.55 50.04 11.17
C ALA A 205 -54.11 50.32 9.76
N GLY A 206 -54.37 51.59 9.41
CA GLY A 206 -54.87 52.00 8.10
C GLY A 206 -53.75 52.17 7.07
N GLN A 207 -52.51 52.39 7.53
CA GLN A 207 -51.35 52.29 6.66
C GLN A 207 -51.14 50.82 6.35
N LYS A 208 -51.46 50.42 5.11
CA LYS A 208 -50.85 49.23 4.52
C LYS A 208 -49.36 49.52 4.48
N ILE A 209 -48.64 49.07 5.51
CA ILE A 209 -47.22 48.77 5.33
C ILE A 209 -47.24 47.87 4.10
N GLN A 210 -46.56 48.30 3.04
CA GLN A 210 -46.21 47.41 1.96
C GLN A 210 -45.44 46.29 2.63
N SER A 211 -46.17 45.27 3.09
CA SER A 211 -45.61 43.99 3.40
C SER A 211 -44.97 43.64 2.08
N GLN A 212 -43.67 43.85 1.99
CA GLN A 212 -42.87 43.03 1.13
C GLN A 212 -43.06 41.62 1.70
N SER A 213 -44.18 41.02 1.34
CA SER A 213 -44.32 39.61 0.98
C SER A 213 -43.54 39.35 -0.32
N GLY A 214 -42.56 40.19 -0.66
CA GLY A 214 -41.38 39.71 -1.36
C GLY A 214 -40.89 38.54 -0.54
N LYS A 215 -40.85 37.37 -1.18
CA LYS A 215 -40.12 36.20 -0.71
C LYS A 215 -38.88 36.69 0.02
N ILE A 216 -38.62 36.16 1.21
CA ILE A 216 -37.35 36.41 1.90
C ILE A 216 -36.26 35.86 0.96
N HIS A 217 -35.76 36.70 0.05
CA HIS A 217 -34.63 36.43 -0.84
C HIS A 217 -33.32 36.63 -0.06
N GLN A 218 -33.32 36.29 1.22
CA GLN A 218 -32.11 36.25 2.01
C GLN A 218 -31.57 34.83 1.94
N ASN A 219 -30.48 34.69 1.20
CA ASN A 219 -29.72 33.47 1.13
C ASN A 219 -28.99 33.25 2.45
N VAL A 220 -28.84 31.99 2.84
CA VAL A 220 -27.98 31.64 3.98
C VAL A 220 -26.55 31.96 3.57
N LEU A 221 -25.83 32.69 4.41
CA LEU A 221 -24.43 33.00 4.18
C LEU A 221 -23.57 31.85 4.73
N ILE A 222 -22.73 31.27 3.89
CA ILE A 222 -21.65 30.37 4.33
C ILE A 222 -20.49 31.28 4.71
N ARG A 223 -20.30 31.47 6.02
CA ARG A 223 -19.37 32.46 6.55
C ARG A 223 -17.93 32.00 6.50
N ARG A 224 -17.70 30.73 6.84
CA ARG A 224 -16.35 30.19 6.99
C ARG A 224 -16.32 28.70 6.75
N ILE A 225 -15.29 28.25 6.05
CA ILE A 225 -14.87 26.85 5.99
C ILE A 225 -13.51 26.73 6.67
N GLU A 226 -13.41 25.85 7.64
CA GLU A 226 -12.20 25.63 8.44
C GLU A 226 -11.75 24.18 8.33
N ASP A 227 -10.45 23.96 8.18
CA ASP A 227 -9.80 22.66 8.42
C ASP A 227 -9.72 22.44 9.93
N ILE A 228 -10.23 21.30 10.39
CA ILE A 228 -10.27 20.90 11.80
C ILE A 228 -9.49 19.61 12.07
N THR A 229 -8.62 19.17 11.15
CA THR A 229 -7.87 17.92 11.30
C THR A 229 -6.89 17.97 12.49
N ASP A 230 -6.01 18.97 12.53
CA ASP A 230 -5.02 19.16 13.62
C ASP A 230 -5.12 20.54 14.27
N LYS A 231 -5.08 21.58 13.43
CA LYS A 231 -5.20 22.99 13.82
C LYS A 231 -6.27 23.65 12.97
N TYR A 232 -7.09 24.47 13.63
CA TYR A 232 -8.04 25.33 12.95
C TYR A 232 -7.32 26.25 11.97
N SER A 233 -7.55 26.04 10.68
CA SER A 233 -7.06 26.92 9.63
C SER A 233 -8.17 27.22 8.64
N ILE A 234 -8.24 28.48 8.20
CA ILE A 234 -9.31 28.96 7.34
C ILE A 234 -9.02 28.50 5.91
N ILE A 235 -9.96 27.78 5.32
CA ILE A 235 -9.94 27.36 3.92
C ILE A 235 -10.57 28.45 3.06
N SER A 236 -11.71 28.98 3.49
CA SER A 236 -12.40 30.09 2.82
C SER A 236 -13.22 30.91 3.80
N GLU A 237 -13.29 32.22 3.53
CA GLU A 237 -14.23 33.15 4.15
C GLU A 237 -15.25 33.62 3.10
N ASN A 238 -16.52 33.67 3.47
CA ASN A 238 -17.66 34.07 2.61
C ASN A 238 -17.96 33.13 1.42
N GLY A 239 -17.80 31.82 1.59
CA GLY A 239 -18.32 30.83 0.66
C GLY A 239 -17.43 30.64 -0.58
N ASN A 240 -18.03 30.68 -1.78
CA ASN A 240 -17.29 30.52 -3.03
C ASN A 240 -17.09 31.89 -3.67
N ASP A 241 -15.84 32.34 -3.78
CA ASP A 241 -15.43 33.54 -4.54
C ASP A 241 -15.39 33.29 -6.06
N GLY A 242 -15.85 32.11 -6.49
CA GLY A 242 -15.82 31.64 -7.88
C GLY A 242 -14.62 30.76 -8.19
N SER A 243 -13.67 30.59 -7.27
CA SER A 243 -12.56 29.64 -7.42
C SER A 243 -12.97 28.22 -6.97
N GLU A 244 -12.44 27.20 -7.62
CA GLU A 244 -12.64 25.80 -7.20
C GLU A 244 -11.80 25.54 -5.94
N ILE A 245 -12.47 25.30 -4.81
CA ILE A 245 -11.78 25.07 -3.54
C ILE A 245 -11.31 23.62 -3.44
N GLU A 246 -9.99 23.44 -3.45
CA GLU A 246 -9.34 22.14 -3.32
C GLU A 246 -8.75 21.93 -1.92
N ILE A 247 -9.11 20.81 -1.31
CA ILE A 247 -8.66 20.43 0.03
C ILE A 247 -7.80 19.17 -0.07
N LYS A 248 -6.61 19.21 0.54
CA LYS A 248 -5.70 18.06 0.57
C LYS A 248 -6.34 16.89 1.32
N ASN A 249 -6.16 15.67 0.82
CA ASN A 249 -6.73 14.47 1.45
C ASN A 249 -6.34 14.31 2.94
N SER A 250 -5.12 14.71 3.31
CA SER A 250 -4.65 14.66 4.70
C SER A 250 -5.34 15.65 5.65
N ARG A 251 -6.17 16.56 5.11
CA ARG A 251 -6.87 17.64 5.82
C ARG A 251 -8.37 17.60 5.50
N ASN A 252 -8.91 16.39 5.44
CA ASN A 252 -10.29 16.10 5.02
C ASN A 252 -11.33 16.21 6.14
N ASN A 253 -10.96 16.78 7.29
CA ASN A 253 -11.91 17.14 8.34
C ASN A 253 -12.20 18.64 8.23
N ILE A 254 -13.45 18.99 7.93
CA ILE A 254 -13.85 20.37 7.70
C ILE A 254 -15.02 20.77 8.59
N ARG A 255 -15.03 22.03 8.99
CA ARG A 255 -16.16 22.70 9.64
C ARG A 255 -16.70 23.77 8.72
N ILE A 256 -17.99 23.71 8.44
CA ILE A 256 -18.69 24.72 7.64
C ILE A 256 -19.61 25.51 8.58
N SER A 257 -19.36 26.81 8.69
CA SER A 257 -20.15 27.75 9.48
C SER A 257 -21.07 28.57 8.58
N PHE A 258 -22.33 28.69 8.98
CA PHE A 258 -23.36 29.37 8.20
C PHE A 258 -24.26 30.26 9.09
N SER A 259 -24.92 31.24 8.48
CA SER A 259 -25.83 32.16 9.19
C SER A 259 -26.83 32.80 8.23
N LEU A 260 -28.01 33.16 8.74
CA LEU A 260 -28.97 33.97 7.99
C LEU A 260 -28.97 35.40 8.58
N PRO A 261 -28.69 36.46 7.79
CA PRO A 261 -28.68 37.84 8.28
C PRO A 261 -30.11 38.38 8.46
N TYR A 262 -30.80 37.86 9.47
CA TYR A 262 -32.17 38.21 9.81
C TYR A 262 -32.20 38.99 11.13
N TYR A 263 -32.40 40.30 11.03
CA TYR A 263 -32.26 41.24 12.15
C TYR A 263 -33.51 41.40 13.02
N ARG A 264 -34.59 40.67 12.72
CA ARG A 264 -35.79 40.63 13.57
C ARG A 264 -35.69 39.47 14.54
N GLN A 265 -36.28 39.62 15.72
CA GLN A 265 -36.33 38.56 16.71
C GLN A 265 -37.17 37.39 16.17
N ALA A 266 -36.50 36.34 15.71
CA ALA A 266 -37.14 35.15 15.15
C ALA A 266 -36.37 33.89 15.52
N LYS A 267 -37.07 32.76 15.55
CA LYS A 267 -36.48 31.44 15.75
C LYS A 267 -36.02 30.91 14.41
N ILE A 268 -34.71 30.88 14.19
CA ILE A 268 -34.11 30.44 12.93
C ILE A 268 -33.53 29.04 13.12
N LYS A 269 -34.05 28.07 12.38
CA LYS A 269 -33.50 26.71 12.28
C LYS A 269 -32.83 26.54 10.93
N PHE A 270 -31.78 25.74 10.87
CA PHE A 270 -31.05 25.41 9.66
C PHE A 270 -31.21 23.93 9.34
N GLN A 271 -31.11 23.63 8.05
CA GLN A 271 -31.05 22.29 7.51
C GLN A 271 -29.95 22.25 6.46
N TYR A 272 -29.14 21.19 6.47
CA TYR A 272 -28.02 21.05 5.54
C TYR A 272 -28.03 19.68 4.87
N TYR A 273 -27.33 19.60 3.74
CA TYR A 273 -27.17 18.41 2.92
C TYR A 273 -25.79 18.45 2.27
N LEU A 274 -25.05 17.34 2.28
CA LEU A 274 -23.75 17.25 1.63
C LEU A 274 -23.80 16.17 0.54
N GLU A 275 -23.94 16.63 -0.71
CA GLU A 275 -23.93 15.75 -1.87
C GLU A 275 -22.55 15.10 -2.02
N GLY A 276 -22.53 13.78 -2.18
CA GLY A 276 -21.31 12.96 -2.16
C GLY A 276 -20.98 12.37 -0.78
N TYR A 277 -21.69 12.76 0.28
CA TYR A 277 -21.54 12.18 1.63
C TYR A 277 -22.84 11.57 2.16
N SER A 278 -23.98 12.26 2.01
CA SER A 278 -25.31 11.74 2.39
C SER A 278 -26.30 11.85 1.22
N ASN A 279 -27.43 11.14 1.30
CA ASN A 279 -28.53 11.20 0.33
C ASN A 279 -29.72 12.05 0.81
N ASP A 280 -29.84 12.29 2.11
CA ASP A 280 -30.95 13.03 2.72
C ASP A 280 -30.49 14.30 3.43
N TRP A 281 -31.42 15.26 3.54
CA TRP A 281 -31.26 16.46 4.37
C TRP A 281 -31.19 16.10 5.86
N SER A 282 -30.43 16.88 6.63
CA SER A 282 -30.41 16.78 8.10
C SER A 282 -31.78 17.10 8.71
N ASP A 283 -31.97 16.86 10.01
CA ASP A 283 -33.08 17.48 10.73
C ASP A 283 -32.92 19.01 10.85
N TRP A 284 -34.02 19.71 11.14
CA TRP A 284 -34.02 21.13 11.45
C TRP A 284 -33.40 21.38 12.82
N SER A 285 -32.34 22.18 12.88
CA SER A 285 -31.60 22.46 14.12
C SER A 285 -31.25 23.95 14.26
N TYR A 286 -31.05 24.43 15.49
CA TYR A 286 -30.53 25.79 15.75
C TYR A 286 -29.01 25.91 15.54
N ALA A 287 -28.32 24.79 15.27
CA ALA A 287 -26.88 24.80 15.03
C ALA A 287 -26.52 25.65 13.80
N THR A 288 -25.52 26.51 13.94
CA THR A 288 -25.03 27.43 12.90
C THR A 288 -23.71 26.94 12.27
N GLN A 289 -23.31 25.72 12.56
CA GLN A 289 -22.11 25.09 12.00
C GLN A 289 -22.29 23.57 11.93
N LYS A 290 -21.56 22.94 11.00
CA LYS A 290 -21.50 21.48 10.89
C LYS A 290 -20.09 21.01 10.57
N ASP A 291 -19.70 19.94 11.25
CA ASP A 291 -18.44 19.24 11.06
C ASP A 291 -18.64 18.01 10.18
N PHE A 292 -17.73 17.83 9.23
CA PHE A 292 -17.60 16.65 8.39
C PHE A 292 -16.19 16.09 8.58
N THR A 293 -16.09 14.83 8.94
CA THR A 293 -14.82 14.16 9.22
C THR A 293 -14.59 13.02 8.24
N ASN A 294 -13.32 12.74 7.96
CA ASN A 294 -12.84 11.67 7.10
C ASN A 294 -13.49 11.65 5.71
N LEU A 295 -13.65 12.82 5.09
CA LEU A 295 -14.18 12.90 3.73
C LEU A 295 -13.27 12.18 2.73
N SER A 296 -13.87 11.32 1.89
CA SER A 296 -13.16 10.61 0.84
C SER A 296 -12.74 11.55 -0.30
N SER A 297 -11.82 11.12 -1.16
CA SER A 297 -11.43 11.94 -2.32
C SER A 297 -12.58 12.01 -3.32
N GLY A 298 -12.99 13.21 -3.70
CA GLY A 298 -14.17 13.40 -4.55
C GLY A 298 -14.61 14.86 -4.61
N LYS A 299 -15.64 15.12 -5.41
CA LYS A 299 -16.33 16.40 -5.47
C LYS A 299 -17.52 16.38 -4.51
N TYR A 300 -17.72 17.48 -3.80
CA TYR A 300 -18.78 17.64 -2.82
C TYR A 300 -19.54 18.95 -3.05
N ILE A 301 -20.86 18.91 -2.84
CA ILE A 301 -21.72 20.09 -2.90
C ILE A 301 -22.46 20.20 -1.57
N PHE A 302 -22.03 21.14 -0.73
CA PHE A 302 -22.71 21.48 0.50
C PHE A 302 -23.91 22.39 0.19
N LYS A 303 -25.11 22.00 0.62
CA LYS A 303 -26.35 22.75 0.47
C LYS A 303 -26.92 23.09 1.84
N VAL A 304 -27.33 24.33 2.05
CA VAL A 304 -27.92 24.79 3.32
C VAL A 304 -29.12 25.69 3.08
N ARG A 305 -30.13 25.58 3.95
CA ARG A 305 -31.32 26.44 3.98
C ARG A 305 -31.74 26.73 5.42
N ALA A 306 -32.42 27.85 5.62
CA ALA A 306 -32.94 28.28 6.91
C ALA A 306 -34.47 28.27 6.93
N LYS A 307 -35.07 28.05 8.10
CA LYS A 307 -36.50 28.15 8.38
C LYS A 307 -36.70 29.16 9.50
N ILE A 308 -37.51 30.18 9.24
CA ILE A 308 -37.81 31.30 10.14
C ILE A 308 -39.21 31.08 10.72
N ASP A 309 -39.29 31.09 12.06
CA ASP A 309 -40.55 30.96 12.83
C ASP A 309 -41.44 29.80 12.36
N ASP A 310 -40.81 28.67 12.04
CA ASP A 310 -41.43 27.42 11.57
C ASP A 310 -42.31 27.53 10.30
N SER A 311 -42.30 28.67 9.60
CA SER A 311 -43.19 28.94 8.47
C SER A 311 -42.46 29.19 7.16
N THR A 312 -41.47 30.09 7.16
CA THR A 312 -40.83 30.57 5.93
C THR A 312 -39.48 29.92 5.76
N VAL A 313 -39.23 29.29 4.61
CA VAL A 313 -37.96 28.64 4.27
C VAL A 313 -37.20 29.50 3.26
N SER A 314 -35.90 29.72 3.49
CA SER A 314 -35.02 30.45 2.59
C SER A 314 -34.74 29.67 1.30
N GLU A 315 -34.19 30.35 0.30
CA GLU A 315 -33.56 29.69 -0.83
C GLU A 315 -32.35 28.86 -0.36
N ILE A 316 -31.98 27.86 -1.17
CA ILE A 316 -30.86 26.97 -0.88
C ILE A 316 -29.56 27.66 -1.31
N THR A 317 -28.60 27.74 -0.40
CA THR A 317 -27.24 28.20 -0.73
C THR A 317 -26.32 27.00 -0.88
N THR A 318 -25.55 26.99 -1.96
CA THR A 318 -24.64 25.90 -2.33
C THR A 318 -23.18 26.32 -2.22
N PHE A 319 -22.32 25.40 -1.81
CA PHE A 319 -20.87 25.56 -1.80
C PHE A 319 -20.21 24.29 -2.30
N GLU A 320 -19.35 24.44 -3.31
CA GLU A 320 -18.70 23.34 -4.00
C GLU A 320 -17.23 23.27 -3.61
N PHE A 321 -16.74 22.08 -3.27
CA PHE A 321 -15.34 21.85 -2.96
C PHE A 321 -14.91 20.44 -3.38
N ARG A 322 -13.61 20.25 -3.56
CA ARG A 322 -13.03 18.96 -3.95
C ARG A 322 -11.99 18.49 -2.95
N ILE A 323 -12.13 17.26 -2.47
CA ILE A 323 -11.07 16.59 -1.72
C ILE A 323 -10.13 15.92 -2.74
N LEU A 324 -8.86 16.34 -2.74
CA LEU A 324 -7.82 15.78 -3.61
C LEU A 324 -7.57 14.30 -3.32
N ARG A 325 -7.02 13.59 -4.31
CA ARG A 325 -6.57 12.20 -4.11
C ARG A 325 -5.34 12.16 -3.19
N PRO A 326 -5.17 11.11 -2.37
CA PRO A 326 -3.94 10.92 -1.61
C PRO A 326 -2.70 10.87 -2.51
N TRP A 327 -1.57 11.38 -2.04
CA TRP A 327 -0.33 11.49 -2.82
C TRP A 327 0.20 10.13 -3.33
N TYR A 328 0.02 9.05 -2.57
CA TYR A 328 0.43 7.69 -2.95
C TYR A 328 -0.45 7.06 -4.04
N LEU A 329 -1.59 7.67 -4.36
CA LEU A 329 -2.46 7.32 -5.49
C LEU A 329 -2.32 8.29 -6.67
N SER A 330 -1.32 9.17 -6.64
CA SER A 330 -0.99 10.06 -7.76
C SER A 330 -0.52 9.26 -8.98
N ASN A 331 -0.79 9.76 -10.19
CA ASN A 331 -0.30 9.15 -11.43
C ASN A 331 1.22 8.97 -11.44
N TRP A 332 1.97 9.90 -10.83
CA TRP A 332 3.43 9.79 -10.66
C TRP A 332 3.83 8.69 -9.68
N ALA A 333 3.07 8.47 -8.60
CA ALA A 333 3.31 7.37 -7.67
C ALA A 333 3.07 6.02 -8.34
N ILE A 334 2.00 5.92 -9.15
CA ILE A 334 1.71 4.72 -9.95
C ILE A 334 2.84 4.45 -10.97
N LEU A 335 3.32 5.49 -11.66
CA LEU A 335 4.46 5.37 -12.57
C LEU A 335 5.73 4.90 -11.84
N PHE A 336 6.01 5.47 -10.66
CA PHE A 336 7.14 5.07 -9.83
C PHE A 336 7.03 3.59 -9.42
N TYR A 337 5.86 3.13 -8.97
CA TYR A 337 5.63 1.72 -8.65
C TYR A 337 5.85 0.81 -9.86
N ALA A 338 5.39 1.22 -11.04
CA ALA A 338 5.63 0.48 -12.29
C ALA A 338 7.14 0.39 -12.60
N ILE A 339 7.90 1.48 -12.43
CA ILE A 339 9.35 1.50 -12.62
C ILE A 339 10.04 0.57 -11.61
N VAL A 340 9.68 0.62 -10.33
CA VAL A 340 10.25 -0.27 -9.30
C VAL A 340 10.00 -1.74 -9.65
N ILE A 341 8.81 -2.09 -10.14
CA ILE A 341 8.50 -3.45 -10.59
C ILE A 341 9.38 -3.83 -11.79
N VAL A 342 9.54 -2.97 -12.78
CA VAL A 342 10.41 -3.23 -13.94
C VAL A 342 11.87 -3.41 -13.52
N VAL A 343 12.39 -2.57 -12.63
CA VAL A 343 13.75 -2.70 -12.09
C VAL A 343 13.90 -4.01 -11.32
N ALA A 344 12.91 -4.38 -10.50
CA ALA A 344 12.92 -5.65 -9.78
C ALA A 344 12.92 -6.85 -10.73
N LEU A 345 12.15 -6.80 -11.82
CA LEU A 345 12.14 -7.82 -12.86
C LEU A 345 13.48 -7.89 -13.61
N ILE A 346 14.07 -6.75 -13.98
CA ILE A 346 15.40 -6.70 -14.63
C ILE A 346 16.48 -7.24 -13.68
N MET A 347 16.44 -6.87 -12.41
CA MET A 347 17.39 -7.32 -11.41
C MET A 347 17.23 -8.82 -11.13
N GLY A 348 16.00 -9.30 -11.03
CA GLY A 348 15.66 -10.72 -10.94
C GLY A 348 16.17 -11.51 -12.16
N LYS A 349 15.93 -11.01 -13.37
CA LYS A 349 16.45 -11.59 -14.62
C LYS A 349 17.98 -11.64 -14.61
N LYS A 350 18.65 -10.54 -14.24
CA LYS A 350 20.12 -10.46 -14.20
C LYS A 350 20.72 -11.39 -13.16
N ILE A 351 20.07 -11.55 -12.00
CA ILE A 351 20.47 -12.52 -10.97
C ILE A 351 20.29 -13.95 -11.50
N TYR A 352 19.17 -14.24 -12.15
CA TYR A 352 18.90 -15.54 -12.77
C TYR A 352 19.92 -15.88 -13.86
N GLU A 353 20.20 -14.96 -14.79
CA GLU A 353 21.21 -15.12 -15.85
C GLU A 353 22.62 -15.33 -15.27
N ARG A 354 23.01 -14.57 -14.25
CA ARG A 354 24.30 -14.77 -13.55
C ARG A 354 24.39 -16.13 -12.88
N LYS A 355 23.30 -16.62 -12.30
CA LYS A 355 23.25 -17.96 -11.72
C LYS A 355 23.38 -19.01 -12.82
N LEU A 356 22.63 -18.85 -13.91
CA LEU A 356 22.67 -19.73 -15.08
C LEU A 356 24.06 -19.79 -15.71
N GLN A 357 24.75 -18.65 -15.85
CA GLN A 357 26.12 -18.59 -16.33
C GLN A 357 27.09 -19.32 -15.39
N LYS A 358 26.98 -19.13 -14.07
CA LYS A 358 27.81 -19.87 -13.10
C LYS A 358 27.56 -21.38 -13.16
N ASP A 359 26.31 -21.80 -13.33
CA ASP A 359 25.95 -23.20 -13.44
C ASP A 359 26.46 -23.78 -14.77
N SER A 360 26.36 -23.04 -15.88
CA SER A 360 26.94 -23.40 -17.18
C SER A 360 28.46 -23.48 -17.12
N GLN A 361 29.13 -22.56 -16.42
CA GLN A 361 30.59 -22.57 -16.23
C GLN A 361 31.00 -23.84 -15.49
N LYS A 362 30.33 -24.16 -14.37
CA LYS A 362 30.60 -25.40 -13.61
C LYS A 362 30.39 -26.67 -14.43
N ILE A 363 29.41 -26.68 -15.33
CA ILE A 363 29.18 -27.81 -16.23
C ILE A 363 30.32 -27.90 -17.27
N SER A 364 30.72 -26.77 -17.85
CA SER A 364 31.83 -26.71 -18.80
C SER A 364 33.16 -27.13 -18.15
N ASP A 365 33.44 -26.67 -16.93
CA ASP A 365 34.65 -26.99 -16.19
C ASP A 365 34.69 -28.49 -15.83
N ARG A 366 33.55 -29.09 -15.47
CA ARG A 366 33.43 -30.54 -15.26
C ARG A 366 33.66 -31.33 -16.56
N LEU A 367 33.08 -30.87 -17.66
CA LEU A 367 33.23 -31.51 -18.96
C LEU A 367 34.70 -31.44 -19.44
N GLN A 368 35.38 -30.31 -19.22
CA GLN A 368 36.79 -30.16 -19.52
C GLN A 368 37.66 -31.07 -18.65
N ALA A 369 37.39 -31.15 -17.34
CA ALA A 369 38.11 -32.07 -16.46
C ALA A 369 37.94 -33.53 -16.89
N GLU A 370 36.73 -33.95 -17.28
CA GLU A 370 36.47 -35.28 -17.83
C GLU A 370 37.20 -35.51 -19.17
N GLN A 371 37.20 -34.52 -20.07
CA GLN A 371 37.95 -34.61 -21.33
C GLN A 371 39.47 -34.69 -21.11
N ASP A 372 40.01 -33.88 -20.20
CA ASP A 372 41.42 -33.89 -19.84
C ASP A 372 41.84 -35.23 -19.21
N GLU A 373 40.97 -35.83 -18.39
CA GLU A 373 41.19 -37.16 -17.83
C GLU A 373 41.21 -38.25 -18.92
N ILE A 374 40.27 -38.21 -19.86
CA ILE A 374 40.23 -39.13 -21.00
C ILE A 374 41.46 -38.96 -21.90
N LEU A 375 41.82 -37.73 -22.26
CA LEU A 375 43.00 -37.43 -23.08
C LEU A 375 44.29 -37.88 -22.40
N LYS A 376 44.39 -37.73 -21.07
CA LYS A 376 45.53 -38.22 -20.32
C LYS A 376 45.65 -39.74 -20.40
N LEU A 377 44.56 -40.48 -20.18
CA LEU A 377 44.52 -41.94 -20.33
C LEU A 377 44.89 -42.39 -21.75
N GLU A 378 44.42 -41.69 -22.78
CA GLU A 378 44.76 -41.97 -24.18
C GLU A 378 46.25 -41.70 -24.46
N SER A 379 46.81 -40.61 -23.92
CA SER A 379 48.24 -40.29 -24.06
C SER A 379 49.14 -41.34 -23.40
N GLU A 380 48.79 -41.81 -22.20
CA GLU A 380 49.52 -42.86 -21.48
C GLU A 380 49.46 -44.21 -22.22
N ALA A 381 48.32 -44.52 -22.85
CA ALA A 381 48.18 -45.72 -23.68
C ALA A 381 49.04 -45.63 -24.96
N ASN A 382 49.03 -44.47 -25.62
CA ASN A 382 49.84 -44.22 -26.81
C ASN A 382 51.35 -44.24 -26.52
N GLU A 383 51.79 -43.66 -25.40
CA GLU A 383 53.21 -43.68 -24.99
C GLU A 383 53.69 -45.12 -24.74
N LYS A 384 52.89 -45.94 -24.06
CA LYS A 384 53.18 -47.38 -23.89
C LYS A 384 53.28 -48.11 -25.23
N GLN A 385 52.42 -47.80 -26.18
CA GLN A 385 52.43 -48.42 -27.51
C GLN A 385 53.67 -48.02 -28.33
N ILE A 386 54.07 -46.75 -28.27
CA ILE A 386 55.30 -46.26 -28.92
C ILE A 386 56.55 -46.91 -28.31
N SER A 387 56.64 -46.97 -26.98
CA SER A 387 57.78 -47.61 -26.29
C SER A 387 57.92 -49.09 -26.66
N LYS A 388 56.80 -49.81 -26.81
CA LYS A 388 56.81 -51.21 -27.22
C LYS A 388 57.33 -51.38 -28.64
N LEU A 389 56.84 -50.58 -29.59
CA LEU A 389 57.27 -50.62 -30.99
C LEU A 389 58.75 -50.27 -31.18
N GLN A 390 59.28 -49.32 -30.41
CA GLN A 390 60.71 -48.98 -30.44
C GLN A 390 61.58 -50.15 -29.96
N THR A 391 61.14 -50.87 -28.93
CA THR A 391 61.86 -52.03 -28.39
C THR A 391 61.89 -53.18 -29.39
N GLU A 392 60.77 -53.48 -30.03
CA GLU A 392 60.66 -54.53 -31.06
C GLU A 392 61.56 -54.23 -32.27
N LYS A 393 61.59 -52.97 -32.74
CA LYS A 393 62.44 -52.55 -33.86
C LYS A 393 63.93 -52.73 -33.55
N LEU A 394 64.37 -52.33 -32.36
CA LEU A 394 65.78 -52.41 -31.97
C LEU A 394 66.27 -53.86 -31.87
N GLN A 395 65.43 -54.77 -31.39
CA GLN A 395 65.77 -56.20 -31.30
C GLN A 395 65.92 -56.85 -32.69
N ALA A 396 65.06 -56.49 -33.65
CA ALA A 396 65.14 -57.02 -35.01
C ALA A 396 66.44 -56.60 -35.73
N GLU A 397 66.89 -55.37 -35.51
CA GLU A 397 68.10 -54.83 -36.13
C GLU A 397 69.38 -55.53 -35.62
N LEU A 398 69.46 -55.80 -34.32
CA LEU A 398 70.57 -56.55 -33.71
C LEU A 398 70.63 -58.01 -34.20
N ALA A 399 69.48 -58.66 -34.37
CA ALA A 399 69.42 -60.03 -34.85
C ALA A 399 69.91 -60.17 -36.29
N SER A 400 69.63 -59.19 -37.15
CA SER A 400 70.07 -59.19 -38.55
C SER A 400 71.59 -59.07 -38.67
N LYS A 401 72.22 -58.14 -37.94
CA LYS A 401 73.68 -57.92 -37.98
C LYS A 401 74.50 -59.13 -37.53
N ASN A 402 74.07 -59.82 -36.47
CA ASN A 402 74.74 -61.03 -35.99
C ASN A 402 74.69 -62.18 -37.01
N ARG A 403 73.63 -62.26 -37.82
CA ARG A 403 73.47 -63.31 -38.83
C ARG A 403 74.42 -63.15 -40.01
N GLU A 404 74.68 -61.91 -40.44
CA GLU A 404 75.63 -61.62 -41.53
C GLU A 404 77.06 -61.99 -41.14
N LEU A 405 77.46 -61.67 -39.90
CA LEU A 405 78.79 -61.97 -39.38
C LEU A 405 79.07 -63.48 -39.30
N ALA A 406 78.10 -64.28 -38.85
CA ALA A 406 78.25 -65.73 -38.75
C ALA A 406 78.43 -66.40 -40.12
N ASN A 407 77.73 -65.93 -41.15
CA ASN A 407 77.84 -66.47 -42.51
C ASN A 407 79.23 -66.20 -43.11
N SER A 408 79.76 -64.97 -42.97
CA SER A 408 81.08 -64.63 -43.53
C SER A 408 82.22 -65.47 -42.95
N ALA A 409 82.18 -65.74 -41.65
CA ALA A 409 83.21 -66.52 -40.97
C ALA A 409 83.19 -68.01 -41.36
N MET A 410 81.99 -68.60 -41.50
CA MET A 410 81.83 -70.01 -41.88
C MET A 410 82.29 -70.29 -43.32
N THR A 411 82.04 -69.36 -44.26
CA THR A 411 82.51 -69.51 -45.65
C THR A 411 84.04 -69.55 -45.74
N LEU A 412 84.73 -68.73 -44.94
CA LEU A 412 86.19 -68.72 -44.87
C LEU A 412 86.77 -70.01 -44.29
N VAL A 413 86.17 -70.54 -43.22
CA VAL A 413 86.58 -71.83 -42.62
C VAL A 413 86.44 -72.97 -43.63
N TYR A 414 85.30 -73.06 -44.31
CA TYR A 414 85.03 -74.11 -45.28
C TYR A 414 86.01 -74.08 -46.47
N LYS A 415 86.31 -72.87 -47.00
CA LYS A 415 87.29 -72.68 -48.07
C LYS A 415 88.66 -73.26 -47.68
N ASN A 416 89.17 -72.93 -46.49
CA ASN A 416 90.49 -73.39 -46.05
C ASN A 416 90.54 -74.90 -45.75
N GLU A 417 89.48 -75.49 -45.18
CA GLU A 417 89.43 -76.94 -45.01
C GLU A 417 89.44 -77.69 -46.35
N LEU A 418 88.75 -77.16 -47.37
CA LEU A 418 88.69 -77.76 -48.70
C LEU A 418 90.05 -77.69 -49.40
N LEU A 419 90.75 -76.55 -49.32
CA LEU A 419 92.11 -76.38 -49.83
C LEU A 419 93.11 -77.32 -49.14
N GLN A 420 92.97 -77.51 -47.83
CA GLN A 420 93.81 -78.42 -47.06
C GLN A 420 93.60 -79.88 -47.45
N LYS A 421 92.34 -80.32 -47.65
CA LYS A 421 92.04 -81.65 -48.20
C LYS A 421 92.60 -81.84 -49.61
N LEU A 422 92.51 -80.83 -50.47
CA LEU A 422 93.12 -80.84 -51.80
C LEU A 422 94.64 -81.00 -51.72
N SER A 423 95.31 -80.30 -50.80
CA SER A 423 96.74 -80.46 -50.56
C SER A 423 97.11 -81.87 -50.11
N GLU A 424 96.34 -82.46 -49.20
CA GLU A 424 96.58 -83.82 -48.71
C GLU A 424 96.39 -84.88 -49.80
N GLU A 425 95.40 -84.70 -50.69
CA GLU A 425 95.10 -85.69 -51.72
C GLU A 425 96.08 -85.64 -52.88
N ILE A 426 96.58 -84.44 -53.23
CA ILE A 426 97.65 -84.28 -54.22
C ILE A 426 98.94 -84.97 -53.77
N LEU A 427 99.23 -84.98 -52.46
CA LEU A 427 100.38 -85.71 -51.89
C LEU A 427 100.28 -87.24 -52.01
N LYS A 428 99.07 -87.78 -52.21
CA LYS A 428 98.82 -89.23 -52.34
C LYS A 428 98.78 -89.72 -53.79
N LEU A 429 98.74 -88.81 -54.75
CA LEU A 429 98.74 -89.16 -56.17
C LEU A 429 100.04 -89.89 -56.54
N LYS A 430 99.91 -91.01 -57.24
CA LYS A 430 101.00 -91.83 -57.77
C LYS A 430 100.88 -91.88 -59.29
N ASP A 431 102.00 -92.03 -59.98
CA ASP A 431 102.00 -92.23 -61.43
C ASP A 431 101.50 -93.65 -61.81
N GLU A 432 101.33 -93.89 -63.12
CA GLU A 432 100.84 -95.17 -63.68
C GLU A 432 101.72 -96.38 -63.30
N ASN A 433 102.95 -96.15 -62.84
CA ASN A 433 103.91 -97.18 -62.43
C ASN A 433 104.03 -97.32 -60.90
N GLY A 434 103.14 -96.67 -60.13
CA GLY A 434 103.06 -96.77 -58.67
C GLY A 434 104.14 -95.98 -57.92
N LYS A 435 104.91 -95.12 -58.59
CA LYS A 435 105.92 -94.23 -57.98
C LYS A 435 105.30 -92.87 -57.66
N LYS A 436 105.79 -92.22 -56.59
CA LYS A 436 105.33 -90.86 -56.22
C LYS A 436 105.71 -89.86 -57.33
N LEU A 437 104.80 -88.94 -57.64
CA LEU A 437 105.00 -87.87 -58.65
C LEU A 437 106.32 -87.10 -58.43
N ALA A 438 106.94 -86.65 -59.52
CA ALA A 438 108.21 -85.94 -59.52
C ALA A 438 108.17 -84.66 -58.64
N ASP A 439 109.19 -84.49 -57.80
CA ASP A 439 109.22 -83.55 -56.66
C ASP A 439 109.04 -82.06 -57.04
N GLU A 440 109.29 -81.70 -58.30
CA GLU A 440 109.20 -80.31 -58.77
C GLU A 440 107.74 -79.88 -59.10
N GLN A 441 106.93 -80.79 -59.65
CA GLN A 441 105.54 -80.48 -60.04
C GLN A 441 104.61 -80.42 -58.82
N VAL A 442 104.84 -81.29 -57.83
CA VAL A 442 104.10 -81.28 -56.55
C VAL A 442 104.36 -79.99 -55.78
N ARG A 443 105.62 -79.50 -55.76
CA ARG A 443 105.97 -78.23 -55.08
C ARG A 443 105.29 -77.01 -55.71
N ARG A 444 105.10 -76.96 -57.03
CA ARG A 444 104.37 -75.84 -57.68
C ARG A 444 102.92 -75.80 -57.26
N ILE A 445 102.23 -76.94 -57.24
CA ILE A 445 100.81 -76.99 -56.86
C ILE A 445 100.64 -76.70 -55.37
N GLN A 446 101.52 -77.22 -54.51
CA GLN A 446 101.56 -76.87 -53.09
C GLN A 446 101.76 -75.37 -52.87
N LYS A 447 102.59 -74.70 -53.67
CA LYS A 447 102.78 -73.26 -53.57
C LYS A 447 101.49 -72.50 -53.87
N VAL A 448 100.77 -72.85 -54.94
CA VAL A 448 99.49 -72.21 -55.29
C VAL A 448 98.41 -72.44 -54.22
N ILE A 449 98.34 -73.64 -53.64
CA ILE A 449 97.39 -73.94 -52.56
C ILE A 449 97.74 -73.16 -51.28
N ASN A 450 99.01 -73.11 -50.90
CA ASN A 450 99.47 -72.34 -49.74
C ASN A 450 99.24 -70.83 -49.90
N ASP A 451 99.48 -70.29 -51.10
CA ASP A 451 99.21 -68.88 -51.40
C ASP A 451 97.70 -68.58 -51.33
N GLY A 452 96.84 -69.51 -51.77
CA GLY A 452 95.39 -69.38 -51.65
C GLY A 452 94.82 -69.55 -50.22
N MET A 453 95.50 -70.29 -49.35
CA MET A 453 95.16 -70.44 -47.92
C MET A 453 95.62 -69.25 -47.06
N ASN A 454 96.63 -68.50 -47.52
CA ASN A 454 97.23 -67.37 -46.81
C ASN A 454 96.86 -66.00 -47.44
N ASP A 455 95.66 -65.86 -48.00
CA ASP A 455 95.19 -64.58 -48.57
C ASP A 455 94.88 -63.55 -47.46
N GLU A 456 95.67 -62.48 -47.38
CA GLU A 456 95.46 -61.39 -46.41
C GLU A 456 94.10 -60.69 -46.60
N ARG A 457 93.48 -60.76 -47.79
CA ARG A 457 92.16 -60.16 -48.05
C ARG A 457 91.06 -60.85 -47.27
N ASP A 458 91.17 -62.16 -47.03
CA ASP A 458 90.20 -62.93 -46.24
C ASP A 458 90.20 -62.47 -44.77
N TRP A 459 91.37 -62.10 -44.24
CA TRP A 459 91.46 -61.53 -42.90
C TRP A 459 90.84 -60.14 -42.83
N HIS A 460 91.09 -59.26 -43.81
CA HIS A 460 90.51 -57.92 -43.82
C HIS A 460 88.98 -57.94 -43.94
N LEU A 461 88.41 -58.84 -44.75
CA LEU A 461 86.96 -59.01 -44.87
C LEU A 461 86.33 -59.47 -43.55
N PHE A 462 86.98 -60.43 -42.89
CA PHE A 462 86.57 -60.89 -41.56
C PHE A 462 86.70 -59.78 -40.51
N GLU A 463 87.83 -59.06 -40.48
CA GLU A 463 88.10 -58.01 -39.50
C GLU A 463 87.09 -56.86 -39.62
N ASN A 464 86.75 -56.44 -40.85
CA ASN A 464 85.72 -55.42 -41.07
C ASN A 464 84.34 -55.88 -40.60
N SER A 465 83.92 -57.10 -41.00
CA SER A 465 82.63 -57.66 -40.59
C SER A 465 82.54 -57.82 -39.07
N PHE A 466 83.64 -58.24 -38.44
CA PHE A 466 83.73 -58.40 -36.99
C PHE A 466 83.70 -57.05 -36.26
N ASN A 467 84.40 -56.04 -36.76
CA ASN A 467 84.38 -54.68 -36.21
C ASN A 467 82.98 -54.05 -36.27
N GLU A 468 82.21 -54.29 -37.33
CA GLU A 468 80.86 -53.74 -37.46
C GLU A 468 79.85 -54.33 -36.46
N ALA A 469 79.97 -55.60 -36.10
CA ALA A 469 79.08 -56.21 -35.11
C ALA A 469 79.60 -56.11 -33.67
N HIS A 470 80.92 -55.95 -33.50
CA HIS A 470 81.59 -55.91 -32.20
C HIS A 470 82.47 -54.65 -32.06
N GLU A 471 81.86 -53.49 -32.32
CA GLU A 471 82.50 -52.17 -32.48
C GLU A 471 83.42 -51.74 -31.30
N SER A 472 83.23 -52.32 -30.11
CA SER A 472 84.01 -52.04 -28.91
C SER A 472 85.02 -53.13 -28.51
N PHE A 473 85.01 -54.31 -29.13
CA PHE A 473 85.80 -55.46 -28.67
C PHE A 473 87.30 -55.19 -28.76
N PHE A 474 87.83 -54.87 -29.95
CA PHE A 474 89.27 -54.60 -30.11
C PHE A 474 89.72 -53.35 -29.38
N LYS A 475 88.84 -52.34 -29.24
CA LYS A 475 89.13 -51.12 -28.46
C LYS A 475 89.37 -51.48 -26.99
N LYS A 476 88.45 -52.23 -26.35
CA LYS A 476 88.63 -52.70 -24.97
C LYS A 476 89.86 -53.60 -24.81
N LEU A 477 90.08 -54.50 -25.76
CA LEU A 477 91.16 -55.49 -25.70
C LEU A 477 92.55 -54.85 -25.81
N LYS A 478 92.72 -53.85 -26.69
CA LYS A 478 93.98 -53.08 -26.82
C LYS A 478 94.23 -52.15 -25.62
N ILE A 479 93.19 -51.60 -25.00
CA ILE A 479 93.32 -50.77 -23.79
C ILE A 479 93.81 -51.63 -22.61
N GLY A 480 93.23 -52.83 -22.42
CA GLY A 480 93.60 -53.73 -21.31
C GLY A 480 94.92 -54.47 -21.50
N HIS A 481 95.30 -54.76 -22.75
CA HIS A 481 96.47 -55.60 -23.09
C HIS A 481 97.23 -55.06 -24.32
N PRO A 482 98.03 -54.00 -24.17
CA PRO A 482 98.73 -53.34 -25.28
C PRO A 482 99.83 -54.20 -25.93
N ASP A 483 100.32 -55.24 -25.25
CA ASP A 483 101.42 -56.11 -25.71
C ASP A 483 100.99 -57.19 -26.73
N LEU A 484 99.71 -57.19 -27.11
CA LEU A 484 99.16 -58.14 -28.09
C LEU A 484 99.54 -57.73 -29.51
N VAL A 485 100.22 -58.64 -30.21
CA VAL A 485 100.60 -58.44 -31.62
C VAL A 485 99.41 -58.82 -32.54
N PRO A 486 99.38 -58.41 -33.82
CA PRO A 486 98.25 -58.66 -34.72
C PRO A 486 97.77 -60.12 -34.79
N ASN A 487 98.70 -61.07 -34.76
CA ASN A 487 98.37 -62.51 -34.73
C ASN A 487 97.66 -62.96 -33.44
N ASP A 488 97.91 -62.29 -32.31
CA ASP A 488 97.21 -62.55 -31.05
C ASP A 488 95.78 -61.98 -31.10
N LEU A 489 95.60 -60.78 -31.69
CA LEU A 489 94.28 -60.16 -31.91
C LEU A 489 93.39 -61.02 -32.83
N LYS A 490 93.99 -61.57 -33.89
CA LYS A 490 93.35 -62.51 -34.80
C LYS A 490 92.84 -63.77 -34.07
N LEU A 491 93.66 -64.33 -33.17
CA LEU A 491 93.26 -65.46 -32.34
C LEU A 491 92.15 -65.08 -31.34
N CYS A 492 92.18 -63.88 -30.73
CA CYS A 492 91.11 -63.41 -29.86
C CYS A 492 89.77 -63.28 -30.57
N ALA A 493 89.75 -62.77 -31.81
CA ALA A 493 88.53 -62.62 -32.60
C ALA A 493 87.89 -63.98 -32.91
N TYR A 494 88.69 -64.97 -33.30
CA TYR A 494 88.20 -66.34 -33.51
C TYR A 494 87.66 -66.99 -32.24
N LEU A 495 88.33 -66.77 -31.11
CA LEU A 495 87.84 -67.25 -29.81
C LEU A 495 86.53 -66.54 -29.40
N ARG A 496 86.41 -65.23 -29.65
CA ARG A 496 85.18 -64.47 -29.37
C ARG A 496 83.97 -65.01 -30.15
N MET A 497 84.22 -65.53 -31.35
CA MET A 497 83.23 -66.17 -32.20
C MET A 497 82.98 -67.65 -31.86
N ASN A 498 83.50 -68.13 -30.73
CA ASN A 498 83.38 -69.52 -30.29
C ASN A 498 83.97 -70.56 -31.25
N MET A 499 84.95 -70.20 -32.08
CA MET A 499 85.54 -71.15 -33.01
C MET A 499 86.33 -72.24 -32.28
N SER A 500 86.20 -73.48 -32.77
CA SER A 500 86.93 -74.62 -32.25
C SER A 500 88.42 -74.56 -32.65
N SER A 501 89.28 -75.23 -31.88
CA SER A 501 90.72 -75.30 -32.18
C SER A 501 91.01 -75.90 -33.56
N LYS A 502 90.11 -76.74 -34.08
CA LYS A 502 90.20 -77.30 -35.43
C LYS A 502 89.93 -76.25 -36.50
N GLU A 503 88.85 -75.49 -36.38
CA GLU A 503 88.51 -74.42 -37.34
C GLU A 503 89.56 -73.30 -37.33
N MET A 504 90.06 -72.94 -36.13
CA MET A 504 91.18 -72.00 -36.00
C MET A 504 92.45 -72.51 -36.66
N SER A 505 92.71 -73.82 -36.63
CA SER A 505 93.89 -74.40 -37.29
C SER A 505 93.83 -74.23 -38.80
N SER A 506 92.64 -74.38 -39.38
CA SER A 506 92.36 -74.15 -40.80
C SER A 506 92.46 -72.67 -41.17
N LEU A 507 91.93 -71.76 -40.34
CA LEU A 507 91.98 -70.31 -40.58
C LEU A 507 93.37 -69.68 -40.40
N LEU A 508 94.16 -70.22 -39.47
CA LEU A 508 95.52 -69.75 -39.19
C LEU A 508 96.59 -70.48 -40.01
N ASN A 509 96.19 -71.50 -40.77
CA ASN A 509 97.08 -72.37 -41.55
C ASN A 509 98.26 -72.90 -40.72
N ILE A 510 97.96 -73.40 -39.52
CA ILE A 510 98.93 -74.01 -38.61
C ILE A 510 98.38 -75.33 -38.08
N THR A 511 99.24 -76.19 -37.56
CA THR A 511 98.81 -77.45 -36.94
C THR A 511 97.91 -77.20 -35.73
N LEU A 512 97.01 -78.15 -35.43
CA LEU A 512 96.16 -78.11 -34.22
C LEU A 512 96.99 -77.85 -32.96
N ARG A 513 98.15 -78.51 -32.84
CA ARG A 513 99.10 -78.31 -31.75
C ARG A 513 99.72 -76.90 -31.75
N GLY A 514 99.91 -76.32 -32.94
CA GLY A 514 100.30 -74.91 -33.09
C GLY A 514 99.25 -73.94 -32.55
N VAL A 515 97.95 -74.21 -32.78
CA VAL A 515 96.85 -73.43 -32.20
C VAL A 515 96.85 -73.54 -30.67
N GLU A 516 96.99 -74.75 -30.12
CA GLU A 516 97.04 -74.97 -28.67
C GLU A 516 98.19 -74.22 -28.00
N ILE A 517 99.39 -74.25 -28.60
CA ILE A 517 100.54 -73.49 -28.11
C ILE A 517 100.27 -71.99 -28.18
N ARG A 518 99.66 -71.49 -29.27
CA ARG A 518 99.28 -70.07 -29.37
C ARG A 518 98.23 -69.68 -28.34
N ARG A 519 97.22 -70.52 -28.09
CA ARG A 519 96.21 -70.31 -27.02
C ARG A 519 96.85 -70.25 -25.64
N TYR A 520 97.81 -71.13 -25.35
CA TYR A 520 98.55 -71.12 -24.10
C TYR A 520 99.36 -69.82 -23.93
N ARG A 521 100.06 -69.36 -24.98
CA ARG A 521 100.79 -68.08 -24.97
C ARG A 521 99.85 -66.90 -24.80
N LEU A 522 98.72 -66.90 -25.51
CA LEU A 522 97.71 -65.87 -25.43
C LEU A 522 97.11 -65.79 -24.02
N ARG A 523 96.80 -66.94 -23.41
CA ARG A 523 96.35 -67.03 -22.01
C ARG A 523 97.34 -66.37 -21.05
N LYS A 524 98.64 -66.62 -21.23
CA LYS A 524 99.70 -66.00 -20.41
C LYS A 524 99.77 -64.48 -20.62
N LYS A 525 99.62 -63.99 -21.85
CA LYS A 525 99.60 -62.56 -22.18
C LYS A 525 98.37 -61.83 -21.64
N LEU A 526 97.20 -62.48 -21.66
CA LEU A 526 95.94 -61.96 -21.12
C LEU A 526 95.82 -62.14 -19.59
N ASN A 527 96.79 -62.81 -18.96
CA ASN A 527 96.82 -63.11 -17.53
C ASN A 527 95.57 -63.86 -17.02
N VAL A 528 95.04 -64.80 -17.82
CA VAL A 528 93.80 -65.54 -17.48
C VAL A 528 94.12 -66.76 -16.59
N PRO A 529 93.55 -66.85 -15.37
CA PRO A 529 93.76 -67.96 -14.43
C PRO A 529 93.41 -69.34 -15.02
N HIS A 530 94.21 -70.37 -14.70
CA HIS A 530 94.11 -71.72 -15.31
C HIS A 530 92.73 -72.39 -15.19
N ASP A 531 91.94 -72.00 -14.20
CA ASP A 531 90.58 -72.47 -13.91
C ASP A 531 89.48 -71.77 -14.73
N LYS A 532 89.73 -70.59 -15.32
CA LYS A 532 88.77 -69.90 -16.18
C LYS A 532 88.91 -70.27 -17.65
N ASN A 533 87.81 -70.48 -18.35
CA ASN A 533 87.80 -70.74 -19.79
C ASN A 533 88.20 -69.47 -20.57
N LEU A 534 89.26 -69.56 -21.37
CA LEU A 534 89.78 -68.44 -22.17
C LEU A 534 88.74 -67.90 -23.15
N THR A 535 87.88 -68.77 -23.69
CA THR A 535 86.85 -68.39 -24.66
C THR A 535 85.72 -67.60 -23.99
N GLU A 536 85.21 -68.06 -22.84
CA GLU A 536 84.16 -67.37 -22.06
C GLU A 536 84.63 -66.00 -21.58
N PHE A 537 85.88 -65.90 -21.08
CA PHE A 537 86.48 -64.63 -20.70
C PHE A 537 86.47 -63.61 -21.85
N LEU A 538 86.79 -64.06 -23.06
CA LEU A 538 86.73 -63.19 -24.24
C LEU A 538 85.29 -62.84 -24.63
N MET A 539 84.31 -63.71 -24.41
CA MET A 539 82.89 -63.43 -24.69
C MET A 539 82.28 -62.36 -23.79
N GLU A 540 82.80 -62.18 -22.57
CA GLU A 540 82.33 -61.16 -21.63
C GLU A 540 82.93 -59.76 -21.88
N LEU A 541 84.01 -59.68 -22.66
CA LEU A 541 84.64 -58.44 -23.14
C LEU A 541 83.87 -57.85 -24.34
#